data_AF-A0AAP9HC28-F1
#
_entry.id   AF-A0AAP9HC28-F1
#
_cell.length_a   1.000
_cell.length_b   1.000
_cell.length_c   1.000
_cell.angle_alpha   90.00
_cell.angle_beta   90.00
_cell.angle_gamma   90.00
#
_symmetry.space_group_name_H-M   'P 1'
#
loop_
_entity.id
_entity.type
_entity.pdbx_description
1 polymer ?
#
loop_
_entity_poly.entity_id
_entity_poly.type
_entity_poly.pdbx_seq_one_letter_code
_entity_poly.pdbx_strand_id
1 'polypeptide(L)' 'MHELREKALVTVKGGITKEYSFYNDLPLIYLGEITNMKEHGIFIGKSGKVYFGYHISNFRELSEDEV' A
#
# COMPACT_ATOMS: atom_id res chain seq x y z
N MET A 1 -8.62 -13.23 -6.48
CA MET A 1 -7.83 -12.02 -6.23
C MET A 1 -8.15 -11.55 -4.83
N HIS A 2 -7.15 -11.18 -4.03
CA HIS A 2 -7.40 -10.42 -2.81
C HIS A 2 -7.38 -8.95 -3.21
N GLU A 3 -8.55 -8.33 -3.28
CA GLU A 3 -8.70 -6.90 -3.53
C GLU A 3 -8.55 -6.18 -2.19
N LEU A 4 -7.65 -5.19 -2.12
CA LEU A 4 -7.59 -4.28 -0.97
C LEU A 4 -8.79 -3.35 -1.05
N ARG A 5 -9.43 -3.09 0.07
CA ARG A 5 -10.50 -2.10 0.18
C ARG A 5 -9.93 -0.71 -0.04
N GLU A 6 -10.61 0.08 -0.85
CA GLU A 6 -10.27 1.50 -1.00
C GLU A 6 -10.25 2.18 0.38
N LYS A 7 -9.29 3.08 0.57
CA LYS A 7 -9.03 3.81 1.81
C LYS A 7 -8.62 2.92 2.99
N ALA A 8 -8.19 1.68 2.73
CA ALA A 8 -7.64 0.81 3.78
C ALA A 8 -6.22 1.22 4.17
N LEU A 9 -5.89 1.05 5.46
CA LEU A 9 -4.52 1.14 5.95
C LEU A 9 -3.81 -0.20 5.67
N VAL A 10 -2.64 -0.14 5.02
CA VAL A 10 -1.95 -1.31 4.47
C VAL A 10 -0.48 -1.31 4.83
N THR A 11 0.09 -2.51 4.91
CA THR A 11 1.53 -2.73 5.08
C THR A 11 2.04 -3.78 4.09
N VAL A 12 3.36 -3.89 3.95
CA VAL A 12 3.99 -4.85 3.02
C VAL A 12 3.96 -6.27 3.60
N LYS A 13 3.69 -7.25 2.75
CA LYS A 13 3.79 -8.68 3.08
C LYS A 13 5.26 -9.10 3.23
N GLY A 14 5.58 -9.86 4.27
CA GLY A 14 6.85 -10.62 4.33
C GLY A 14 8.14 -9.81 4.52
N GLY A 15 8.08 -8.56 4.98
CA GLY A 15 9.29 -7.83 5.38
C GLY A 15 10.13 -7.26 4.22
N ILE A 16 9.61 -7.22 2.98
CA ILE A 16 10.23 -6.52 1.84
C ILE A 16 10.10 -5.03 2.07
N THR A 17 10.84 -4.47 3.01
CA THR A 17 10.53 -3.12 3.46
C THR A 17 11.61 -2.14 3.01
N LYS A 18 12.91 -2.51 3.09
CA LYS A 18 14.03 -1.64 2.65
C LYS A 18 14.13 -1.35 1.15
N GLU A 19 13.58 -2.21 0.29
CA GLU A 19 13.65 -2.03 -1.17
C GLU A 19 12.65 -0.98 -1.67
N TYR A 20 11.62 -0.67 -0.88
CA TYR A 20 10.65 0.34 -1.24
C TYR A 20 11.08 1.73 -0.78
N SER A 21 10.92 2.71 -1.67
CA SER A 21 11.17 4.12 -1.38
C SER A 21 10.32 4.65 -0.21
N PHE A 22 9.19 4.01 0.07
CA PHE A 22 8.26 4.32 1.15
C PHE A 22 8.53 3.55 2.46
N TYR A 23 9.65 2.82 2.58
CA TYR A 23 9.92 1.96 3.75
C TYR A 23 9.66 2.66 5.09
N ASN A 24 10.23 3.85 5.24
CA ASN A 24 10.18 4.64 6.46
C ASN A 24 8.85 5.41 6.61
N ASP A 25 7.90 5.19 5.70
CA ASP A 25 6.63 5.92 5.64
C ASP A 25 5.40 5.02 5.83
N LEU A 26 5.65 3.76 6.24
CA LEU A 26 4.62 2.75 6.53
C LEU A 26 3.88 2.98 7.88
N PRO A 27 2.65 2.46 8.02
CA PRO A 27 1.77 1.95 6.95
C PRO A 27 1.31 3.04 5.98
N LEU A 28 0.78 2.59 4.85
CA LEU A 28 0.23 3.44 3.80
C LEU A 28 -1.29 3.36 3.80
N ILE A 29 -1.95 4.36 3.23
CA ILE A 29 -3.36 4.29 2.87
C ILE A 29 -3.44 3.91 1.39
N TYR A 30 -4.11 2.80 1.08
CA TYR A 30 -4.40 2.43 -0.31
C TYR A 30 -5.59 3.24 -0.82
N LEU A 31 -5.44 3.93 -1.95
CA LEU A 31 -6.51 4.75 -2.53
C LEU A 31 -7.26 4.07 -3.69
N GLY A 32 -6.65 3.09 -4.35
CA GLY A 32 -7.21 2.45 -5.53
C GLY A 32 -6.16 2.09 -6.57
N GLU A 33 -6.61 1.44 -7.64
CA GLU A 33 -5.79 1.10 -8.81
C GLU A 33 -5.57 2.31 -9.73
N ILE A 34 -4.40 2.35 -10.36
CA ILE A 34 -4.09 3.32 -11.41
C ILE A 34 -4.86 2.91 -12.68
N THR A 35 -5.61 3.85 -13.25
CA THR A 35 -6.34 3.63 -14.50
C THR A 35 -5.39 3.17 -15.60
N ASN A 36 -5.76 2.10 -16.33
CA ASN A 36 -4.94 1.46 -17.37
C ASN A 36 -3.64 0.77 -16.89
N MET A 37 -3.41 0.65 -15.58
CA MET A 37 -2.29 -0.11 -15.01
C MET A 37 -2.81 -1.11 -13.98
N LYS A 38 -3.37 -2.20 -14.47
CA LYS A 38 -3.95 -3.25 -13.63
C LYS A 38 -2.94 -3.71 -12.57
N GLU A 39 -3.44 -3.98 -11.36
CA GLU A 39 -2.68 -4.44 -10.19
C GLU A 39 -1.70 -3.41 -9.60
N HIS A 40 -1.63 -2.18 -10.13
CA HIS A 40 -0.75 -1.13 -9.60
C HIS A 40 -1.57 -0.12 -8.80
N GLY A 41 -1.21 0.08 -7.54
CA GLY A 41 -1.95 0.94 -6.62
C GLY A 41 -1.41 2.36 -6.49
N ILE A 42 -2.27 3.23 -5.98
CA ILE A 42 -1.94 4.55 -5.44
C ILE A 42 -1.99 4.46 -3.90
N PHE A 43 -0.96 5.00 -3.25
CA PHE A 43 -0.78 4.90 -1.81
C PHE A 43 -0.39 6.25 -1.20
N ILE A 44 -0.83 6.54 0.02
CA ILE A 44 -0.40 7.71 0.81
C ILE A 44 0.39 7.22 2.02
N GLY A 45 1.63 7.67 2.19
CA GLY A 45 2.41 7.39 3.40
C GLY A 45 2.06 8.33 4.56
N LYS A 46 2.49 7.99 5.78
CA LYS A 46 2.26 8.80 6.99
C LYS A 46 2.71 10.26 6.85
N SER A 47 3.74 10.50 6.06
CA SER A 47 4.27 11.83 5.76
C SER A 47 3.37 12.68 4.87
N GLY A 48 2.29 12.10 4.32
CA GLY A 48 1.43 12.72 3.31
C GLY A 48 1.97 12.59 1.88
N LYS A 49 3.13 11.97 1.68
CA LYS A 49 3.66 11.67 0.35
C LYS A 49 2.80 10.65 -0.37
N VAL A 50 2.62 10.86 -1.66
CA VAL A 50 1.89 9.96 -2.55
C VAL A 50 2.88 9.08 -3.29
N TYR A 51 2.58 7.78 -3.31
CA TYR A 51 3.36 6.73 -3.95
C TYR A 51 2.47 6.00 -4.97
N PHE A 52 3.00 5.71 -6.15
CA PHE A 52 2.25 5.09 -7.24
C PHE A 52 3.10 4.05 -7.97
N GLY A 53 2.44 3.07 -8.59
CA GLY A 53 3.11 2.09 -9.45
C GLY A 53 3.65 0.87 -8.71
N TYR A 54 3.14 0.57 -7.52
CA TYR A 54 3.50 -0.65 -6.78
C TYR A 54 2.43 -1.71 -6.91
N HIS A 55 2.85 -2.97 -7.08
CA HIS A 55 1.94 -4.11 -7.18
C HIS A 55 1.14 -4.31 -5.89
N ILE A 56 -0.19 -4.27 -5.99
CA ILE A 56 -1.14 -4.42 -4.87
C ILE A 56 -0.95 -5.76 -4.15
N SER A 57 -0.56 -6.80 -4.87
CA SER A 57 -0.29 -8.13 -4.32
C SER A 57 0.80 -8.14 -3.23
N ASN A 58 1.70 -7.15 -3.22
CA ASN A 58 2.77 -7.02 -2.22
C ASN A 58 2.26 -6.46 -0.88
N PHE A 59 1.02 -5.99 -0.82
CA PHE A 59 0.44 -5.37 0.36
C PHE A 59 -0.65 -6.22 0.98
N ARG A 60 -0.87 -6.03 2.27
CA ARG A 60 -2.02 -6.53 3.04
C ARG A 60 -2.64 -5.40 3.83
N GLU A 61 -3.94 -5.50 4.09
CA GLU A 61 -4.61 -4.62 5.06
C GLU A 61 -4.07 -4.89 6.47
N LEU A 62 -3.97 -3.83 7.26
CA LEU A 62 -3.79 -3.92 8.70
C LEU A 62 -5.12 -4.29 9.37
N SER A 63 -5.08 -5.15 10.39
CA SER A 63 -6.24 -5.41 11.24
C SER A 63 -6.43 -4.29 12.26
N GLU A 64 -7.61 -4.22 12.89
CA GLU A 64 -7.92 -3.20 13.92
C GLU A 64 -6.89 -3.20 15.07
N ASP A 65 -6.38 -4.36 15.47
CA ASP A 65 -5.35 -4.49 16.51
C ASP A 65 -3.96 -3.92 16.12
N GLU A 66 -3.74 -3.63 14.83
CA GLU A 66 -2.47 -3.11 14.29
C GLU A 66 -2.52 -1.61 13.96
N VAL A 67 -3.70 -0.98 14.05
CA VAL A 67 -3.93 0.44 13.72
C VAL A 67 -3.54 1.36 14.86
#